data_AF-A0A2L2YTX2-F1
#
_entry.id   AF-A0A2L2YTX2-F1
#
_cell.length_a   1.000
_cell.length_b   1.000
_cell.length_c   1.000
_cell.angle_alpha   90.00
_cell.angle_beta   90.00
_cell.angle_gamma   90.00
#
_symmetry.space_group_name_H-M   'P 1'
#
loop_
_entity.id
_entity.type
_entity.pdbx_description
1 polymer ?
#
loop_
_entity_poly.entity_id
_entity_poly.type
_entity_poly.pdbx_seq_one_letter_code
_entity_poly.pdbx_strand_id
1 'polypeptide(L)'
;EQCYDPCIVSNPCGRNTKCSVIDHSPQCECIPGFRGNPLEYCYPIGPGCQNDLSCPGNLFCLNDGTCGCPGDFKRLSDFCIMTSINCTTTNPCPDNQRCVYTGRENGYCICPRGF
;
A
#
# COMPACT_ATOMS: atom_id res chain seq x y z
N GLU A 1 27.55 19.64 -23.10
CA GLU A 1 26.53 18.75 -22.48
C GLU A 1 25.63 19.60 -21.62
N GLN A 2 24.31 19.40 -21.69
CA GLN A 2 23.35 20.16 -20.89
C GLN A 2 22.89 19.31 -19.71
N CYS A 3 23.10 19.82 -18.50
CA CYS A 3 22.62 19.20 -17.28
C CYS A 3 21.13 19.55 -17.11
N TYR A 4 20.29 18.53 -16.96
CA TYR A 4 18.87 18.69 -16.69
C TYR A 4 18.52 18.00 -15.37
N ASP A 5 17.61 18.60 -14.61
CA ASP A 5 17.16 18.05 -13.34
C ASP A 5 16.41 16.73 -13.57
N PRO A 6 16.95 15.57 -13.14
CA PRO A 6 16.32 14.28 -13.38
C PRO A 6 14.93 14.17 -12.73
N CYS A 7 14.64 14.91 -11.66
CA CYS A 7 13.31 14.94 -11.06
C CYS A 7 12.25 15.50 -12.02
N ILE A 8 12.62 16.42 -12.89
CA ILE A 8 11.70 17.07 -13.84
C ILE A 8 11.57 16.25 -15.12
N VAL A 9 12.68 15.73 -15.64
CA VAL A 9 12.69 15.09 -16.97
C VAL A 9 12.09 13.68 -16.94
N SER A 10 12.42 12.86 -15.94
CA SER A 10 11.95 11.47 -15.87
C SER A 10 10.76 11.27 -14.94
N ASN A 11 10.40 12.30 -14.15
CA ASN A 11 9.40 12.25 -13.07
C ASN A 11 9.39 10.88 -12.35
N PRO A 12 10.53 10.47 -11.77
CA PRO A 12 10.80 9.07 -11.42
C PRO A 12 10.09 8.62 -10.14
N CYS A 13 9.43 9.53 -9.41
CA CYS A 13 8.84 9.25 -8.11
C CYS A 13 7.33 8.99 -8.19
N GLY A 14 6.84 8.20 -7.24
CA GLY A 14 5.42 7.90 -7.06
C GLY A 14 4.61 9.10 -6.55
N ARG A 15 3.28 8.97 -6.45
CA ARG A 15 2.43 10.06 -5.92
C ARG A 15 2.64 10.28 -4.41
N ASN A 16 2.44 11.52 -3.97
CA ASN A 16 2.65 12.00 -2.59
C ASN A 16 4.11 11.87 -2.09
N THR A 17 5.04 12.12 -2.99
CA THR A 17 6.48 12.06 -2.71
C THR A 17 7.13 13.40 -3.01
N LYS A 18 8.31 13.60 -2.43
CA LYS A 18 9.25 14.66 -2.78
C LYS A 18 10.42 14.01 -3.51
N CYS A 19 10.73 14.53 -4.69
CA CYS A 19 11.95 14.19 -5.41
C CYS A 19 13.07 15.15 -4.99
N SER A 20 14.25 14.60 -4.71
CA SER A 20 15.49 15.36 -4.47
C SER A 20 16.64 14.74 -5.24
N VAL A 21 17.55 15.56 -5.76
CA VAL A 21 18.73 15.07 -6.48
C VAL A 21 19.89 14.92 -5.51
N ILE A 22 20.39 13.70 -5.36
CA ILE A 22 21.57 13.35 -4.54
C ILE A 22 22.54 12.63 -5.45
N ASP A 23 23.78 13.10 -5.55
CA ASP A 23 24.83 12.52 -6.41
C ASP A 23 24.38 12.30 -7.87
N HIS A 24 23.78 13.32 -8.49
CA HIS A 24 23.23 13.28 -9.86
C HIS A 24 22.13 12.23 -10.08
N SER A 25 21.60 11.62 -9.02
CA SER A 25 20.54 10.64 -9.08
C SER A 25 19.26 11.16 -8.41
N PRO A 26 18.07 10.91 -8.97
CA PRO A 26 16.82 11.25 -8.33
C PRO A 26 16.57 10.30 -7.15
N GLN A 27 16.22 10.90 -6.01
CA GLN A 27 15.92 10.22 -4.76
C GLN A 27 14.49 10.60 -4.36
N CYS A 28 13.67 9.61 -4.06
CA CYS A 28 12.25 9.79 -3.79
C CYS A 28 11.97 9.50 -2.32
N GLU A 29 11.36 10.45 -1.62
CA GLU A 29 10.91 10.27 -0.23
C GLU A 29 9.42 10.60 -0.11
N CYS A 30 8.70 9.92 0.78
CA CYS A 30 7.32 10.31 1.06
C CYS A 30 7.29 11.69 1.73
N ILE A 31 6.32 12.53 1.34
CA ILE A 31 6.13 13.82 2.02
C ILE A 31 5.71 13.60 3.49
N PRO A 32 5.97 14.56 4.40
CA PRO A 32 5.58 14.44 5.79
C PRO A 32 4.08 14.10 5.95
N GLY A 33 3.77 13.15 6.82
CA GLY A 33 2.42 12.62 6.98
C GLY A 33 2.02 11.60 5.92
N PHE A 34 2.94 11.12 5.09
CA PHE A 34 2.73 10.01 4.15
C PHE A 34 3.81 8.94 4.33
N ARG A 35 3.44 7.67 4.10
CA ARG A 35 4.33 6.50 4.17
C ARG A 35 3.99 5.54 3.03
N GLY A 36 4.91 4.66 2.65
CA GLY A 36 4.69 3.68 1.60
C GLY A 36 5.94 3.48 0.76
N ASN A 37 5.76 3.16 -0.51
CA ASN A 37 6.85 3.03 -1.47
C ASN A 37 7.00 4.35 -2.24
N PRO A 38 8.09 5.12 -2.05
CA PRO A 38 8.28 6.40 -2.72
C PRO A 38 8.42 6.32 -4.24
N LEU A 39 8.68 5.14 -4.81
CA LEU A 39 8.74 4.93 -6.26
C LEU A 39 7.36 4.65 -6.86
N GLU A 40 6.41 4.20 -6.05
CA GLU A 40 5.06 3.82 -6.53
C GLU A 40 3.99 4.77 -5.99
N TYR A 41 3.83 4.79 -4.67
CA TYR A 41 2.79 5.53 -3.98
C TYR A 41 3.07 5.64 -2.48
N CYS A 42 3.02 6.87 -1.96
CA CYS A 42 2.91 7.11 -0.53
C CYS A 42 1.45 7.39 -0.16
N TYR A 43 0.95 6.68 0.84
CA TYR A 43 -0.38 6.86 1.41
C TYR A 43 -0.31 7.76 2.64
N PRO A 44 -1.38 8.52 2.94
CA PRO A 44 -1.42 9.35 4.14
C PRO A 44 -1.32 8.45 5.38
N ILE A 45 -0.40 8.81 6.26
CA ILE A 45 -0.39 8.40 7.65
C ILE A 45 -1.54 9.21 8.26
N GLY A 46 -2.72 8.60 8.38
CA GLY A 46 -3.85 9.25 9.03
C GLY A 46 -3.45 9.75 10.43
N PRO A 47 -4.27 10.64 11.05
CA PRO A 47 -4.10 10.90 12.48
C PRO A 47 -4.05 9.55 13.18
N GLY A 48 -3.08 9.35 14.08
CA GLY A 48 -2.81 8.05 14.66
C GLY A 48 -4.09 7.31 15.04
N CYS A 49 -4.21 6.05 14.64
CA CYS A 49 -5.40 5.27 14.89
C CYS A 49 -5.49 4.88 16.37
N GLN A 50 -6.71 4.84 16.89
CA GLN A 50 -6.98 4.29 18.24
C GLN A 50 -7.54 2.86 18.16
N ASN A 51 -8.15 2.51 17.02
CA ASN A 51 -8.75 1.22 16.73
C ASN A 51 -8.86 1.04 15.21
N ASP A 52 -9.13 -0.18 14.74
CA ASP A 52 -9.23 -0.51 13.32
C ASP A 52 -10.33 0.27 12.59
N LEU A 53 -11.38 0.69 13.31
CA LEU A 53 -12.47 1.50 12.75
C LEU A 53 -12.01 2.91 12.38
N SER A 54 -10.92 3.38 12.97
CA SER A 54 -10.30 4.67 12.63
C SER A 54 -9.56 4.62 11.28
N CYS A 55 -9.38 3.43 10.72
CA CYS A 55 -8.64 3.23 9.48
C CYS A 55 -9.55 3.10 8.25
N PRO A 56 -9.17 3.70 7.11
CA PRO A 56 -9.93 3.57 5.87
C PRO A 56 -9.84 2.15 5.30
N GLY A 57 -10.89 1.69 4.63
CA GLY A 57 -11.06 0.31 4.14
C GLY A 57 -10.78 -0.75 5.22
N ASN A 58 -10.19 -1.90 4.88
CA ASN A 58 -9.88 -2.97 5.84
C ASN A 58 -8.45 -2.88 6.40
N LEU A 59 -7.90 -1.68 6.51
CA LEU A 59 -6.65 -1.46 7.23
C LEU A 59 -6.86 -1.66 8.74
N PHE A 60 -5.83 -2.16 9.39
CA PHE A 60 -5.76 -2.40 10.83
C PHE A 60 -4.97 -1.30 11.51
N CYS A 61 -5.35 -1.01 12.74
CA CYS A 61 -4.57 -0.16 13.60
C CYS A 61 -3.41 -0.97 14.18
N LEU A 62 -2.21 -0.70 13.68
CA LEU A 62 -0.99 -1.32 14.18
C LEU A 62 -0.59 -0.73 15.53
N ASN A 63 0.22 -1.47 16.29
CA ASN A 63 0.68 -1.06 17.62
C ASN A 63 1.45 0.27 17.64
N ASP A 64 1.96 0.73 16.49
CA ASP A 64 2.62 2.03 16.33
C ASP A 64 1.63 3.18 16.09
N GLY A 65 0.32 2.91 16.18
CA GLY A 65 -0.74 3.88 15.94
C GLY A 65 -0.93 4.21 14.45
N THR A 66 -0.41 3.39 13.53
CA THR A 66 -0.57 3.60 12.09
C THR A 66 -1.56 2.61 11.48
N CYS A 67 -2.31 3.07 10.47
CA CYS A 67 -3.16 2.20 9.68
C CYS A 67 -2.33 1.40 8.68
N GLY A 68 -2.35 0.08 8.78
CA GLY A 68 -1.56 -0.82 7.95
C GLY A 68 -2.19 -2.20 7.82
N CYS A 69 -1.40 -3.15 7.32
CA CYS A 69 -1.82 -4.55 7.19
C CYS A 69 -0.97 -5.43 8.09
N PRO A 70 -1.56 -6.34 8.89
CA PRO A 70 -0.81 -7.29 9.70
C PRO A 70 -0.22 -8.40 8.84
N GLY A 71 0.85 -9.06 9.31
CA GLY A 71 1.38 -10.29 8.71
C GLY A 71 1.81 -10.17 7.23
N ASP A 72 1.36 -11.11 6.41
CA ASP A 72 1.74 -11.24 4.98
C ASP A 72 0.85 -10.44 4.02
N PHE A 73 -0.14 -9.71 4.54
CA PHE A 73 -1.04 -8.93 3.71
C PHE A 73 -0.33 -7.72 3.11
N LYS A 74 -0.57 -7.50 1.82
CA LYS A 74 -0.07 -6.33 1.10
C LYS A 74 -1.13 -5.23 1.11
N ARG A 75 -0.70 -4.01 1.41
CA ARG A 75 -1.54 -2.83 1.31
C ARG A 75 -1.70 -2.42 -0.14
N LEU A 76 -2.92 -2.51 -0.65
CA LEU A 76 -3.35 -1.97 -1.92
C LEU A 76 -4.35 -0.83 -1.65
N SER A 77 -3.86 0.41 -1.66
CA SER A 77 -4.64 1.60 -1.33
C SER A 77 -5.17 1.55 0.13
N ASP A 78 -6.48 1.55 0.31
CA ASP A 78 -7.17 1.42 1.59
C ASP A 78 -7.47 -0.04 1.96
N PHE A 79 -6.95 -1.01 1.20
CA PHE A 79 -7.25 -2.42 1.43
C PHE A 79 -6.02 -3.27 1.70
N CYS A 80 -6.16 -4.22 2.63
CA CYS A 80 -5.24 -5.34 2.84
C CYS A 80 -5.65 -6.53 1.98
N ILE A 81 -4.77 -6.93 1.07
CA ILE A 81 -4.95 -8.06 0.15
C ILE A 81 -3.86 -9.11 0.37
N MET A 82 -4.23 -10.38 0.33
CA MET A 82 -3.26 -11.47 0.37
C MET A 82 -2.87 -11.83 -1.06
N THR A 83 -1.67 -11.44 -1.48
CA THR A 83 -1.17 -11.69 -2.84
C THR A 83 -0.55 -13.08 -3.00
N SER A 84 -0.28 -13.77 -1.88
CA SER A 84 0.38 -15.08 -1.87
C SER A 84 -0.57 -16.26 -2.12
N ILE A 85 -1.89 -16.05 -2.06
CA ILE A 85 -2.90 -17.08 -2.33
C ILE A 85 -3.89 -16.55 -3.36
N ASN A 86 -3.95 -17.25 -4.49
CA ASN A 86 -4.99 -17.04 -5.49
C ASN A 86 -6.19 -17.93 -5.16
N CYS A 87 -7.31 -17.31 -4.85
CA CYS A 87 -8.53 -18.02 -4.51
C CYS A 87 -9.37 -18.31 -5.77
N THR A 88 -9.86 -19.54 -5.84
CA THR A 88 -10.64 -20.06 -6.95
C THR A 88 -11.90 -20.76 -6.42
N THR A 89 -12.78 -21.22 -7.31
CA THR A 89 -13.96 -22.01 -6.92
C THR A 89 -13.61 -23.31 -6.20
N THR A 90 -12.40 -23.83 -6.39
CA THR A 90 -11.89 -25.07 -5.77
C THR A 90 -10.85 -24.82 -4.68
N ASN A 91 -10.30 -23.61 -4.59
CA ASN A 91 -9.31 -23.20 -3.59
C ASN A 91 -9.84 -21.99 -2.81
N PRO A 92 -10.68 -22.21 -1.77
CA PRO A 92 -11.21 -21.13 -0.95
C PRO A 92 -10.11 -20.46 -0.12
N CYS A 93 -10.35 -19.22 0.29
CA CYS A 93 -9.45 -18.52 1.22
C CYS A 93 -9.46 -19.18 2.61
N PRO A 94 -8.36 -19.06 3.38
CA PRO A 94 -8.32 -19.40 4.81
C PRO A 94 -9.46 -18.76 5.61
N ASP A 95 -9.72 -19.30 6.81
CA ASP A 95 -10.77 -18.81 7.71
C ASP A 95 -10.67 -17.29 7.94
N ASN A 96 -11.83 -16.65 8.06
CA ASN A 96 -12.01 -15.20 8.24
C ASN A 96 -11.54 -14.34 7.06
N GLN A 97 -11.45 -14.88 5.85
CA GLN A 97 -11.16 -14.14 4.64
C GLN A 97 -12.23 -14.34 3.58
N ARG A 98 -12.44 -13.34 2.72
CA ARG A 98 -13.33 -13.44 1.56
C ARG A 98 -12.53 -13.40 0.26
N CYS A 99 -12.93 -14.23 -0.69
CA CYS A 99 -12.35 -14.23 -2.03
C CYS A 99 -12.96 -13.09 -2.88
N VAL A 100 -12.12 -12.29 -3.51
CA VAL A 100 -12.51 -11.30 -4.53
C VAL A 100 -12.03 -11.80 -5.89
N TYR A 101 -12.97 -12.28 -6.71
CA TYR A 101 -12.68 -12.82 -8.02
C TYR A 101 -12.34 -11.71 -9.02
N THR A 102 -11.21 -11.84 -9.71
CA THR A 102 -10.75 -10.96 -10.79
C THR A 102 -11.02 -11.55 -12.19
N GLY A 103 -11.42 -12.82 -12.27
CA GLY A 103 -11.75 -13.53 -13.50
C GLY A 103 -12.60 -14.79 -13.25
N ARG A 104 -12.70 -15.67 -14.26
CA ARG A 104 -13.51 -16.91 -14.15
C ARG A 104 -12.97 -17.91 -13.11
N GLU A 105 -11.65 -17.94 -12.93
CA GLU A 105 -10.97 -18.92 -12.04
C GLU A 105 -9.83 -18.29 -11.21
N ASN A 106 -9.76 -16.96 -11.13
CA ASN A 106 -8.72 -16.27 -10.37
C ASN A 106 -9.33 -15.22 -9.44
N GLY A 107 -8.76 -15.08 -8.26
CA GLY A 107 -9.14 -14.10 -7.25
C GLY A 107 -8.05 -13.91 -6.20
N TYR A 108 -8.24 -12.92 -5.34
CA TYR A 108 -7.37 -12.69 -4.19
C TYR A 108 -8.19 -12.65 -2.90
N CYS A 109 -7.58 -13.12 -1.82
CA CYS A 109 -8.21 -13.14 -0.51
C CYS A 109 -8.06 -11.79 0.19
N ILE A 110 -9.15 -11.28 0.75
CA ILE A 110 -9.14 -10.06 1.56
C ILE A 110 -9.76 -10.33 2.94
N CYS A 111 -9.22 -9.68 3.97
CA CYS A 111 -9.82 -9.69 5.31
C CYS A 111 -11.05 -8.76 5.37
N PRO A 112 -12.16 -9.17 6.00
CA PRO A 112 -13.21 -8.23 6.39
C PRO A 112 -12.69 -7.24 7.45
N ARG A 113 -13.37 -6.09 7.57
CA ARG A 113 -13.09 -5.13 8.65
C ARG A 113 -13.32 -5.78 10.02
N GLY A 114 -12.35 -5.65 10.93
CA GLY A 114 -12.48 -6.04 12.34
C GLY A 114 -12.03 -7.45 12.71
N PHE A 115 -11.12 -8.05 11.94
CA PHE A 115 -10.56 -9.39 12.19
C PHE A 115 -9.04 -9.41 12.33
#